data_AF-A0A6C0DTC9-F1
#
_entry.id   AF-A0A6C0DTC9-F1
#
_cell.length_a   1.000
_cell.length_b   1.000
_cell.length_c   1.000
_cell.angle_alpha   90.00
_cell.angle_beta   90.00
_cell.angle_gamma   90.00
#
_symmetry.space_group_name_H-M   'P 1'
#
loop_
_entity.id
_entity.type
_entity.pdbx_description
1 polymer ?
#
loop_
_entity_poly.entity_id
_entity_poly.type
_entity_poly.pdbx_seq_one_letter_code
_entity_poly.pdbx_strand_id
1 'polypeptide(L)'
;MSKNKIVLCEIYHYAIHGRPEKINKDVIGHWIVIDHFDNVCPLEVTGPLGGYDSDGSYWSDDWFEDDIPINDAMEMHQAKYISYINSHQLERKKHPTIRNYLQIVSKSNYIQPQIAEIVQLNNGNDEIFYYSVAIIKTHWLRLVQRNWKRVFKERKRIISLRGNPRALYYREVHGKWPNNCIHYPYLNGMLSSLNLKSLTSF
;
A
#
# COMPACT_ATOMS: atom_id res chain seq x y z
N MET A 1 19.99 5.55 4.93
CA MET A 1 18.55 5.90 4.84
C MET A 1 17.82 4.81 4.06
N SER A 2 16.60 4.45 4.47
CA SER A 2 15.80 3.45 3.75
C SER A 2 15.37 3.97 2.39
N LYS A 3 15.57 3.18 1.34
CA LYS A 3 15.20 3.55 -0.04
C LYS A 3 13.68 3.70 -0.26
N ASN A 4 12.87 3.03 0.56
CA ASN A 4 11.42 3.07 0.45
C ASN A 4 10.84 4.06 1.47
N LYS A 5 9.83 4.82 1.03
CA LYS A 5 9.07 5.77 1.84
C LYS A 5 7.59 5.39 1.88
N ILE A 6 6.87 5.89 2.88
CA ILE A 6 5.40 5.87 2.88
C ILE A 6 4.93 7.08 2.07
N VAL A 7 4.06 6.84 1.11
CA VAL A 7 3.59 7.87 0.17
C VAL A 7 2.08 7.76 -0.03
N LEU A 8 1.46 8.89 -0.35
CA LEU A 8 0.20 8.90 -1.08
C LEU A 8 0.50 9.07 -2.55
N CYS A 9 -0.17 8.30 -3.39
CA CYS A 9 0.05 8.34 -4.83
C CYS A 9 -1.24 8.19 -5.61
N GLU A 10 -1.26 8.76 -6.81
CA GLU A 10 -2.37 8.69 -7.74
C GLU A 10 -1.90 8.30 -9.14
N ILE A 11 -2.83 7.84 -9.95
CA ILE A 11 -2.58 7.51 -11.36
C ILE A 11 -2.50 8.82 -12.15
N TYR A 12 -1.46 8.97 -12.98
CA TYR A 12 -1.33 10.13 -13.86
C TYR A 12 -2.50 10.25 -14.85
N HIS A 13 -3.25 11.34 -14.75
CA HIS A 13 -4.23 11.78 -15.75
C HIS A 13 -3.94 13.20 -16.27
N TYR A 14 -3.85 13.39 -17.60
CA TYR A 14 -3.50 14.70 -18.18
C TYR A 14 -4.51 15.82 -17.87
N ALA A 15 -5.77 15.47 -17.62
CA ALA A 15 -6.80 16.45 -17.24
C ALA A 15 -6.60 17.03 -15.83
N ILE A 16 -5.95 16.27 -14.95
CA ILE A 16 -5.68 16.66 -13.56
C ILE A 16 -4.28 17.29 -13.48
N HIS A 17 -3.29 16.63 -14.09
CA HIS A 17 -1.89 16.98 -13.89
C HIS A 17 -1.30 17.86 -15.00
N GLY A 18 -1.96 17.99 -16.16
CA GLY A 18 -1.43 18.70 -17.34
C GLY A 18 -0.88 17.76 -18.41
N ARG A 19 -0.67 18.28 -19.64
CA ARG A 19 -0.28 17.46 -20.81
C ARG A 19 1.21 17.08 -20.77
N PRO A 20 1.56 15.84 -21.17
CA PRO A 20 2.92 15.31 -21.05
C PRO A 20 3.89 15.91 -22.07
N GLU A 21 3.38 16.42 -23.21
CA GLU A 21 4.19 17.12 -24.24
C GLU A 21 4.91 18.35 -23.71
N LYS A 22 4.41 18.94 -22.63
CA LYS A 22 5.02 20.09 -21.96
C LYS A 22 5.94 19.69 -20.79
N ILE A 23 5.93 18.42 -20.40
CA ILE A 23 6.51 17.98 -19.13
C ILE A 23 7.41 16.77 -19.37
N ASN A 24 6.90 15.56 -19.46
CA ASN A 24 7.67 14.37 -19.82
C ASN A 24 6.71 13.27 -20.30
N LYS A 25 7.03 12.55 -21.37
CA LYS A 25 6.19 11.44 -21.85
C LYS A 25 6.29 10.20 -20.96
N ASP A 26 7.37 10.07 -20.19
CA ASP A 26 7.63 8.91 -19.34
C ASP A 26 6.69 8.82 -18.13
N VAL A 27 6.02 9.91 -17.77
CA VAL A 27 5.03 9.91 -16.68
C VAL A 27 3.73 9.17 -17.05
N ILE A 28 3.47 8.96 -18.34
CA ILE A 28 2.22 8.37 -18.81
C ILE A 28 2.10 6.92 -18.31
N GLY A 29 0.99 6.61 -17.63
CA GLY A 29 0.70 5.27 -17.12
C GLY A 29 1.41 4.93 -15.79
N HIS A 30 2.15 5.87 -15.22
CA HIS A 30 2.80 5.69 -13.93
C HIS A 30 1.96 6.27 -12.78
N TRP A 31 2.29 5.82 -11.56
CA TRP A 31 1.80 6.43 -10.33
C TRP A 31 2.65 7.67 -10.02
N ILE A 32 2.01 8.76 -9.66
CA ILE A 32 2.65 10.00 -9.23
C ILE A 32 2.53 10.10 -7.72
N VAL A 33 3.60 10.53 -7.08
CA VAL A 33 3.63 10.87 -5.66
C VAL A 33 2.84 12.16 -5.46
N ILE A 34 1.80 12.08 -4.63
CA ILE A 34 1.06 13.24 -4.15
C ILE A 34 1.80 13.84 -2.95
N ASP A 35 2.13 12.96 -2.00
CA ASP A 35 2.77 13.32 -0.74
C ASP A 35 3.64 12.16 -0.23
N HIS A 36 4.63 12.47 0.59
CA HIS A 36 5.51 11.47 1.20
C HIS A 36 5.79 11.80 2.67
N PHE A 37 5.79 10.76 3.49
CA PHE A 37 5.82 10.87 4.94
C PHE A 37 7.12 10.26 5.43
N ASP A 38 8.04 11.12 5.88
CA ASP A 38 9.33 10.69 6.43
C ASP A 38 9.21 10.37 7.93
N ASN A 39 8.27 11.01 8.64
CA ASN A 39 7.92 10.73 10.02
C ASN A 39 6.45 10.29 10.11
N VAL A 40 6.19 9.00 10.30
CA VAL A 40 4.84 8.58 10.71
C VAL A 40 4.75 8.79 12.21
N CYS A 41 4.22 9.95 12.64
CA CYS A 41 3.92 10.17 14.04
C CYS A 41 2.98 9.05 14.53
N PRO A 42 3.37 8.28 15.55
CA PRO A 42 2.47 7.32 16.17
C PRO A 42 1.22 8.07 16.65
N LEU A 43 0.05 7.46 16.42
CA LEU A 43 -1.29 7.98 16.71
C LEU A 43 -1.51 8.41 18.19
N GLU A 44 -0.53 8.24 19.06
CA GLU A 44 -0.59 8.49 20.51
C GLU A 44 -0.09 9.88 20.92
N VAL A 45 0.45 10.70 20.02
CA VAL A 45 1.01 12.02 20.38
C VAL A 45 0.05 13.18 20.11
N THR A 46 -1.05 12.98 19.38
CA THR A 46 -2.04 14.04 19.09
C THR A 46 -3.17 14.09 20.12
N GLY A 47 -2.83 13.99 21.41
CA GLY A 47 -3.70 14.43 22.51
C GLY A 47 -3.36 15.88 22.89
N PRO A 48 -4.29 16.68 23.42
CA PRO A 48 -4.07 18.10 23.75
C PRO A 48 -3.14 18.33 24.96
N LEU A 49 -2.30 17.36 25.31
CA LEU A 49 -1.34 17.44 26.41
C LEU A 49 0.02 17.07 25.86
N GLY A 50 0.77 18.09 25.41
CA GLY A 50 2.15 17.97 24.95
C GLY A 50 3.02 17.22 25.97
N GLY A 51 3.94 16.41 25.45
CA GLY A 51 4.91 15.68 26.27
C GLY A 51 5.86 16.65 26.98
N TYR A 52 6.00 16.49 28.29
CA TYR A 52 6.99 17.21 29.10
C TYR A 52 8.35 16.52 28.96
N ASP A 53 9.36 17.25 28.50
CA ASP A 53 10.75 16.85 28.70
C ASP A 53 11.24 17.28 30.10
N SER A 54 12.21 16.54 30.62
CA SER A 54 12.72 16.61 31.99
C SER A 54 13.37 17.96 32.37
N ASP A 55 13.52 18.91 31.45
CA ASP A 55 14.11 20.22 31.69
C ASP A 55 13.09 21.38 31.73
N GLY A 56 11.79 21.10 31.51
CA GLY A 56 10.74 22.11 31.59
C GLY A 56 10.84 23.22 30.53
N SER A 57 11.62 23.01 29.47
CA SER A 57 11.65 23.93 28.34
C SER A 57 10.40 23.75 27.47
N TYR A 58 9.67 24.85 27.24
CA TYR A 58 8.61 24.90 26.24
C TYR A 58 9.29 24.78 24.88
N TRP A 59 9.19 23.62 24.22
CA TRP A 59 9.40 23.57 22.78
C TRP A 59 8.35 24.51 22.18
N SER A 60 8.77 25.51 21.39
CA SER A 60 7.79 26.32 20.68
C SER A 60 7.10 25.38 19.67
N ASP A 61 5.78 25.29 19.77
CA ASP A 61 4.94 24.45 18.92
C ASP A 61 5.04 24.80 17.42
N ASP A 62 5.69 25.93 17.08
CA ASP A 62 5.89 26.43 15.71
C ASP A 62 6.79 25.55 14.81
N TRP A 63 7.45 24.51 15.34
CA TRP A 63 8.34 23.63 14.54
C TRP A 63 7.68 22.32 14.08
N PHE A 64 6.42 22.08 14.43
CA PHE A 64 5.67 20.88 14.01
C PHE A 64 4.42 21.22 13.15
N GLU A 65 4.23 22.47 12.72
CA GLU A 65 2.99 22.93 12.08
C GLU A 65 2.77 22.49 10.61
N ASP A 66 3.78 21.93 9.92
CA ASP A 66 3.68 21.74 8.45
C ASP A 66 3.37 20.31 7.97
N ASP A 67 3.47 19.27 8.82
CA ASP A 67 3.22 17.89 8.41
C ASP A 67 1.75 17.50 8.66
N ILE A 68 0.92 17.65 7.63
CA ILE A 68 -0.48 17.19 7.66
C ILE A 68 -0.51 15.69 7.99
N PRO A 69 -1.26 15.25 9.01
CA PRO A 69 -1.41 13.84 9.32
C PRO A 69 -1.84 13.05 8.08
N ILE A 70 -1.25 11.86 7.87
CA ILE A 70 -1.50 11.05 6.66
C ILE A 70 -2.99 10.79 6.41
N ASN A 71 -3.80 10.67 7.47
CA ASN A 71 -5.25 10.48 7.36
C ASN A 71 -5.95 11.72 6.81
N ASP A 72 -5.56 12.91 7.28
CA ASP A 72 -6.16 14.17 6.84
C ASP A 72 -5.79 14.45 5.37
N ALA A 73 -4.53 14.19 5.00
CA ALA A 73 -4.09 14.24 3.61
C ALA A 73 -4.90 13.26 2.73
N MET A 74 -5.12 12.02 3.19
CA MET A 74 -5.96 11.06 2.49
C MET A 74 -7.39 11.57 2.29
N GLU A 75 -8.03 12.07 3.34
CA GLU A 75 -9.41 12.57 3.28
C GLU A 75 -9.53 13.75 2.30
N MET A 76 -8.60 14.69 2.36
CA MET A 76 -8.53 15.83 1.44
C MET A 76 -8.44 15.36 -0.03
N HIS A 77 -7.54 14.41 -0.33
CA HIS A 77 -7.39 13.91 -1.70
C HIS A 77 -8.58 13.05 -2.16
N GLN A 78 -9.22 12.31 -1.26
CA GLN A 78 -10.45 11.58 -1.59
C GLN A 78 -11.59 12.54 -1.92
N ALA A 79 -11.78 13.60 -1.12
CA ALA A 79 -12.80 14.62 -1.37
C ALA A 79 -12.60 15.31 -2.73
N LYS A 80 -11.34 15.60 -3.10
CA LYS A 80 -10.98 16.13 -4.43
C LYS A 80 -11.48 15.23 -5.57
N TYR A 81 -11.27 13.91 -5.47
CA TYR A 81 -11.73 12.97 -6.48
C TYR A 81 -13.26 12.83 -6.53
N ILE A 82 -13.93 12.84 -5.38
CA ILE A 82 -15.39 12.86 -5.31
C ILE A 82 -15.94 14.09 -6.05
N SER A 83 -15.34 15.26 -5.85
CA SER A 83 -15.71 16.49 -6.55
C SER A 83 -15.51 16.37 -8.07
N TYR A 84 -14.39 15.80 -8.54
CA TYR A 84 -14.14 15.58 -9.96
C TYR A 84 -15.13 14.62 -10.63
N ILE A 85 -15.54 13.57 -9.91
CA ILE A 85 -16.55 12.61 -10.38
C ILE A 85 -17.92 13.30 -10.44
N ASN A 86 -18.34 13.98 -9.37
CA ASN A 86 -19.64 14.66 -9.31
C ASN A 86 -19.78 15.76 -10.37
N SER A 87 -18.69 16.47 -10.67
CA SER A 87 -18.66 17.49 -11.73
C SER A 87 -18.53 16.93 -13.15
N HIS A 88 -18.47 15.60 -13.32
CA HIS A 88 -18.31 14.89 -14.60
C HIS A 88 -17.06 15.34 -15.39
N GLN A 89 -16.06 15.93 -14.71
CA GLN A 89 -14.84 16.41 -15.35
C GLN A 89 -13.99 15.26 -15.91
N LEU A 90 -13.98 14.12 -15.22
CA LEU A 90 -13.23 12.93 -15.61
C LEU A 90 -13.94 12.08 -16.68
N GLU A 91 -15.27 12.12 -16.76
CA GLU A 91 -16.00 11.37 -17.78
C GLU A 91 -15.78 11.96 -19.18
N ARG A 92 -15.67 13.28 -19.26
CA ARG A 92 -15.44 14.01 -20.51
C ARG A 92 -14.04 13.79 -21.09
N LYS A 93 -13.08 13.34 -20.27
CA LYS A 93 -11.68 13.18 -20.66
C LYS A 93 -11.23 11.77 -20.32
N LYS A 94 -11.27 10.86 -21.30
CA LYS A 94 -10.81 9.48 -21.12
C LYS A 94 -9.32 9.46 -20.72
N HIS A 95 -8.99 8.60 -19.79
CA HIS A 95 -7.59 8.37 -19.42
C HIS A 95 -6.82 7.78 -20.62
N PRO A 96 -5.56 8.21 -20.87
CA PRO A 96 -4.80 7.83 -22.06
C PRO A 96 -4.59 6.32 -22.24
N THR A 97 -4.29 5.59 -21.15
CA THR A 97 -3.97 4.15 -21.21
C THR A 97 -4.95 3.25 -20.44
N ILE A 98 -5.51 3.72 -19.32
CA ILE A 98 -6.34 2.93 -18.41
C ILE A 98 -7.82 3.06 -18.75
N ARG A 99 -8.39 2.02 -19.36
CA ARG A 99 -9.79 2.00 -19.83
C ARG A 99 -10.81 2.15 -18.71
N ASN A 100 -10.56 1.54 -17.55
CA ASN A 100 -11.46 1.53 -16.40
C ASN A 100 -11.06 2.57 -15.33
N TYR A 101 -10.40 3.66 -15.73
CA TYR A 101 -9.87 4.68 -14.81
C TYR A 101 -10.92 5.21 -13.83
N LEU A 102 -12.11 5.55 -14.31
CA LEU A 102 -13.22 6.05 -13.47
C LEU A 102 -13.59 5.06 -12.36
N GLN A 103 -13.66 3.76 -12.68
CA GLN A 103 -13.95 2.72 -11.70
C GLN A 103 -12.84 2.52 -10.68
N ILE A 104 -11.59 2.89 -11.01
CA ILE A 104 -10.46 2.81 -10.10
C ILE A 104 -10.53 3.99 -9.13
N VAL A 105 -10.66 5.22 -9.65
CA VAL A 105 -10.64 6.44 -8.86
C VAL A 105 -11.91 6.69 -8.05
N SER A 106 -13.03 6.04 -8.43
CA SER A 106 -14.28 6.08 -7.66
C SER A 106 -14.27 5.21 -6.41
N LYS A 107 -13.24 4.39 -6.19
CA LYS A 107 -13.17 3.52 -5.01
C LYS A 107 -12.77 4.34 -3.78
N SER A 108 -13.42 4.09 -2.66
CA SER A 108 -13.09 4.73 -1.38
C SER A 108 -11.64 4.47 -0.93
N ASN A 109 -11.04 3.36 -1.35
CA ASN A 109 -9.66 3.02 -1.05
C ASN A 109 -8.67 3.34 -2.19
N TYR A 110 -9.04 4.23 -3.12
CA TYR A 110 -8.16 4.65 -4.20
C TYR A 110 -6.91 5.37 -3.66
N ILE A 111 -7.13 6.48 -2.94
CA ILE A 111 -6.07 7.17 -2.20
C ILE A 111 -5.88 6.45 -0.87
N GLN A 112 -4.73 5.80 -0.74
CA GLN A 112 -4.33 5.06 0.46
C GLN A 112 -2.80 5.08 0.61
N PRO A 113 -2.25 4.88 1.81
CA PRO A 113 -0.82 4.85 2.03
C PRO A 113 -0.19 3.68 1.28
N GLN A 114 0.89 3.97 0.56
CA GLN A 114 1.70 2.98 -0.13
C GLN A 114 3.15 3.07 0.34
N ILE A 115 3.81 1.92 0.46
CA ILE A 115 5.25 1.85 0.50
C ILE A 115 5.74 1.89 -0.94
N ALA A 116 6.49 2.93 -1.30
CA ALA A 116 7.03 3.11 -2.64
C ALA A 116 8.48 3.57 -2.61
N GLU A 117 9.16 3.26 -3.69
CA GLU A 117 10.41 3.93 -4.07
C GLU A 117 10.04 5.14 -4.92
N ILE A 118 10.54 6.32 -4.57
CA ILE A 118 10.28 7.56 -5.29
C ILE A 118 11.38 7.74 -6.35
N VAL A 119 10.99 7.88 -7.60
CA VAL A 119 11.88 8.15 -8.73
C VAL A 119 11.54 9.52 -9.30
N GLN A 120 12.51 10.42 -9.27
CA GLN A 120 12.35 11.76 -9.81
C GLN A 120 12.64 11.74 -11.31
N LEU A 121 11.75 12.32 -12.12
CA LEU A 121 11.94 12.40 -13.57
C LEU A 121 12.60 13.73 -13.95
N ASN A 122 13.75 13.66 -14.64
CA ASN A 122 14.46 14.80 -15.20
C ASN A 122 13.95 15.14 -16.60
N ASN A 123 13.89 16.43 -16.92
CA ASN A 123 13.46 16.92 -18.23
C ASN A 123 14.61 17.38 -19.15
N GLY A 124 15.79 16.78 -18.99
CA GLY A 124 16.91 16.90 -19.93
C GLY A 124 17.59 18.27 -20.02
N ASN A 125 17.01 19.32 -19.44
CA ASN A 125 17.57 20.66 -19.41
C ASN A 125 17.69 21.07 -17.94
N ASP A 126 18.84 21.62 -17.56
CA ASP A 126 19.20 21.98 -16.19
C ASP A 126 18.18 22.93 -15.54
N GLU A 127 17.10 22.39 -14.96
CA GLU A 127 16.48 22.75 -13.67
C GLU A 127 15.12 22.07 -13.43
N ILE A 128 14.97 21.65 -12.16
CA ILE A 128 13.78 21.37 -11.34
C ILE A 128 12.76 20.35 -11.89
N PHE A 129 12.83 19.16 -11.30
CA PHE A 129 11.89 18.05 -11.42
C PHE A 129 10.42 18.49 -11.32
N TYR A 130 9.58 18.09 -12.30
CA TYR A 130 8.14 18.40 -12.27
C TYR A 130 7.28 17.27 -11.70
N TYR A 131 7.75 16.02 -11.77
CA TYR A 131 7.02 14.87 -11.23
C TYR A 131 7.93 13.88 -10.53
N SER A 132 7.42 13.38 -9.40
CA SER A 132 7.95 12.24 -8.69
C SER A 132 7.08 11.04 -8.98
N VAL A 133 7.64 10.00 -9.60
CA VAL A 133 6.97 8.73 -9.88
C VAL A 133 7.13 7.77 -8.71
N ALA A 134 6.05 7.08 -8.35
CA ALA A 134 6.05 6.08 -7.29
C ALA A 134 6.16 4.66 -7.87
N ILE A 135 7.22 3.93 -7.51
CA ILE A 135 7.32 2.48 -7.74
C ILE A 135 6.75 1.76 -6.51
N ILE A 136 5.48 1.40 -6.58
CA ILE A 136 4.75 0.77 -5.47
C ILE A 136 5.33 -0.62 -5.13
N LYS A 137 5.75 -0.81 -3.88
CA LYS A 137 6.27 -2.09 -3.35
C LYS A 137 5.22 -2.85 -2.53
N THR A 138 4.12 -2.22 -2.13
CA THR A 138 3.06 -2.85 -1.32
C THR A 138 2.41 -4.05 -1.99
N HIS A 139 2.40 -4.12 -3.33
CA HIS A 139 1.84 -5.25 -4.06
C HIS A 139 2.53 -6.57 -3.66
N TRP A 140 3.86 -6.58 -3.63
CA TRP A 140 4.64 -7.75 -3.24
C TRP A 140 4.42 -8.12 -1.79
N LEU A 141 4.39 -7.11 -0.91
CA LEU A 141 4.11 -7.32 0.50
C LEU A 141 2.72 -7.93 0.73
N ARG A 142 1.68 -7.45 0.02
CA ARG A 142 0.33 -8.00 0.08
C ARG A 142 0.29 -9.47 -0.37
N LEU A 143 1.04 -9.85 -1.39
CA LEU A 143 1.14 -11.24 -1.83
C LEU A 143 1.79 -12.13 -0.76
N VAL A 144 2.88 -11.69 -0.16
CA VAL A 144 3.54 -12.40 0.94
C VAL A 144 2.60 -12.52 2.14
N GLN A 145 2.01 -11.42 2.59
CA GLN A 145 1.07 -11.37 3.71
C GLN A 145 -0.15 -12.27 3.48
N ARG A 146 -0.74 -12.27 2.27
CA ARG A 146 -1.87 -13.14 1.93
C ARG A 146 -1.50 -14.62 2.07
N ASN A 147 -0.32 -14.99 1.61
CA ASN A 147 0.17 -16.35 1.76
C ASN A 147 0.45 -16.72 3.23
N TRP A 148 1.03 -15.80 4.01
CA TRP A 148 1.25 -16.00 5.44
C TRP A 148 -0.07 -16.20 6.19
N LYS A 149 -1.08 -15.37 5.94
CA LYS A 149 -2.42 -15.51 6.53
C LYS A 149 -3.05 -16.86 6.17
N ARG A 150 -2.90 -17.33 4.92
CA ARG A 150 -3.38 -18.64 4.47
C ARG A 150 -2.70 -19.79 5.22
N VAL A 151 -1.36 -19.81 5.29
CA VAL A 151 -0.61 -20.85 6.00
C VAL A 151 -0.94 -20.84 7.49
N PHE A 152 -1.02 -19.65 8.09
CA PHE A 152 -1.38 -19.52 9.49
C PHE A 152 -2.79 -20.05 9.79
N LYS A 153 -3.77 -19.76 8.94
CA LYS A 153 -5.13 -20.32 9.04
C LYS A 153 -5.10 -21.86 9.00
N GLU A 154 -4.31 -22.44 8.10
CA GLU A 154 -4.18 -23.89 7.99
C GLU A 154 -3.49 -24.52 9.20
N ARG A 155 -2.44 -23.88 9.72
CA ARG A 155 -1.79 -24.31 10.99
C ARG A 155 -2.78 -24.31 12.14
N LYS A 156 -3.59 -23.26 12.29
CA LYS A 156 -4.65 -23.19 13.31
C LYS A 156 -5.64 -24.34 13.18
N ARG A 157 -6.08 -24.64 11.94
CA ARG A 157 -6.98 -25.78 11.65
C ARG A 157 -6.36 -27.10 12.09
N ILE A 158 -5.10 -27.35 11.75
CA ILE A 158 -4.39 -28.59 12.09
C ILE A 158 -4.19 -28.70 13.60
N ILE A 159 -3.78 -27.63 14.29
CA ILE A 159 -3.62 -27.62 15.75
C ILE A 159 -4.96 -27.97 16.43
N SER A 160 -6.06 -27.38 15.95
CA SER A 160 -7.40 -27.71 16.45
C SER A 160 -7.75 -29.19 16.25
N LEU A 161 -7.49 -29.76 15.07
CA LEU A 161 -7.71 -31.19 14.82
C LEU A 161 -6.86 -32.10 15.70
N ARG A 162 -5.61 -31.71 15.94
CA ARG A 162 -4.66 -32.43 16.79
C ARG A 162 -5.02 -32.37 18.27
N GLY A 163 -5.76 -31.35 18.69
CA GLY A 163 -6.30 -31.22 20.06
C GLY A 163 -7.51 -32.10 20.35
N ASN A 164 -8.09 -32.77 19.35
CA ASN A 164 -9.23 -33.67 19.57
C ASN A 164 -8.78 -34.97 20.27
N PRO A 165 -9.49 -35.45 21.32
CA PRO A 165 -9.18 -36.70 21.99
C PRO A 165 -8.98 -37.91 21.06
N ARG A 166 -9.80 -38.02 20.00
CA ARG A 166 -9.66 -39.11 19.00
C ARG A 166 -8.33 -39.05 18.25
N ALA A 167 -7.87 -37.84 17.93
CA ALA A 167 -6.61 -37.65 17.23
C ALA A 167 -5.40 -37.92 18.14
N LEU A 168 -5.52 -37.58 19.43
CA LEU A 168 -4.52 -37.88 20.45
C LEU A 168 -4.39 -39.40 20.66
N TYR A 169 -5.52 -40.09 20.87
CA TYR A 169 -5.55 -41.55 21.00
C TYR A 169 -4.95 -42.24 19.77
N TYR A 170 -5.32 -41.81 18.56
CA TYR A 170 -4.73 -42.34 17.33
C TYR A 170 -3.20 -42.18 17.30
N ARG A 171 -2.70 -41.03 17.76
CA ARG A 171 -1.25 -40.78 17.85
C ARG A 171 -0.58 -41.68 18.89
N GLU A 172 -1.22 -41.95 20.01
CA GLU A 172 -0.71 -42.86 21.05
C GLU A 172 -0.58 -44.30 20.52
N VAL A 173 -1.60 -44.79 19.82
CA VAL A 173 -1.63 -46.17 19.30
C VAL A 173 -0.72 -46.36 18.08
N HIS A 174 -0.69 -45.38 17.17
CA HIS A 174 0.00 -45.54 15.87
C HIS A 174 1.32 -44.78 15.76
N GLY A 175 1.69 -43.96 16.76
CA GLY A 175 2.90 -43.13 16.76
C GLY A 175 2.87 -41.93 15.79
N LYS A 176 1.78 -41.72 15.05
CA LYS A 176 1.62 -40.66 14.05
C LYS A 176 0.24 -40.01 14.10
N TRP A 177 0.14 -38.78 13.59
CA TRP A 177 -1.14 -38.09 13.49
C TRP A 177 -2.07 -38.72 12.43
N PRO A 178 -3.40 -38.62 12.60
CA PRO A 178 -4.37 -39.00 11.58
C PRO A 178 -4.14 -38.30 10.23
N ASN A 179 -4.53 -38.95 9.12
CA ASN A 179 -4.27 -38.48 7.75
C ASN A 179 -4.78 -37.05 7.48
N ASN A 180 -5.88 -36.63 8.12
CA ASN A 180 -6.46 -35.29 7.94
C ASN A 180 -5.70 -34.16 8.66
N CYS A 181 -4.73 -34.50 9.53
CA CYS A 181 -3.90 -33.55 10.27
C CYS A 181 -2.41 -33.97 10.34
N ILE A 182 -1.99 -34.88 9.45
CA ILE A 182 -0.61 -35.39 9.41
C ILE A 182 0.37 -34.33 8.93
N HIS A 183 0.02 -33.62 7.86
CA HIS A 183 0.88 -32.63 7.24
C HIS A 183 0.75 -31.28 7.95
N TYR A 184 1.89 -30.74 8.44
CA TYR A 184 1.95 -29.39 9.01
C TYR A 184 2.61 -28.45 8.00
N PRO A 185 1.93 -27.38 7.55
CA PRO A 185 2.47 -26.55 6.48
C PRO A 185 3.66 -25.71 6.95
N TYR A 186 4.73 -25.71 6.15
CA TYR A 186 5.93 -24.90 6.32
C TYR A 186 5.87 -23.61 5.51
N LEU A 187 6.81 -22.70 5.77
CA LEU A 187 6.93 -21.46 4.99
C LEU A 187 7.75 -21.64 3.69
N ASN A 188 8.40 -22.79 3.51
CA ASN A 188 9.23 -23.06 2.33
C ASN A 188 8.37 -23.38 1.09
N GLY A 189 8.72 -22.80 -0.06
CA GLY A 189 7.98 -22.97 -1.31
C GLY A 189 6.70 -22.12 -1.42
N MET A 190 6.47 -21.16 -0.51
CA MET A 190 5.21 -20.40 -0.43
C MET A 190 4.87 -19.53 -1.66
N LEU A 191 5.85 -19.12 -2.45
CA LEU A 191 5.64 -18.36 -3.69
C LEU A 191 5.74 -19.26 -4.94
N SER A 192 6.09 -20.54 -4.80
CA SER A 192 6.21 -21.47 -5.94
C SER A 192 4.89 -21.59 -6.72
N SER A 193 3.76 -21.50 -6.04
CA SER A 193 2.43 -21.54 -6.65
C SER A 193 2.07 -20.29 -7.46
N LEU A 194 2.80 -19.18 -7.31
CA LEU A 194 2.59 -17.97 -8.12
C LEU A 194 3.24 -18.11 -9.52
N ASN A 195 4.20 -19.03 -9.67
CA ASN A 195 5.03 -19.15 -10.88
C ASN A 195 4.36 -19.89 -12.06
N LEU A 196 3.09 -20.30 -11.96
CA LEU A 196 2.48 -21.24 -12.91
C LEU A 196 1.14 -20.80 -13.54
N LYS A 197 0.67 -19.57 -13.34
CA LYS A 197 -0.64 -19.14 -13.89
C LYS A 197 -0.69 -17.79 -14.61
N SER A 198 0.43 -17.08 -14.78
CA SER A 198 0.45 -15.77 -15.46
C SER A 198 1.02 -15.79 -16.88
N LEU A 199 1.35 -16.96 -17.44
CA LEU A 199 1.94 -17.09 -18.78
C LEU A 199 1.06 -17.84 -19.80
N THR A 200 -0.14 -18.29 -19.41
CA THR A 200 -1.02 -19.09 -20.30
C THR A 200 -2.34 -18.40 -20.66
N SER A 201 -2.40 -17.07 -20.56
CA SER A 201 -3.57 -16.31 -21.02
C SER A 201 -3.14 -14.94 -21.53
N PHE A 202 -2.61 -14.93 -22.74
CA PHE A 202 -2.62 -13.78 -23.65
C PHE A 202 -3.78 -13.97 -24.62
#